data_AF-A0A438E7X9-F1
#
_entry.id   AF-A0A438E7X9-F1
#
_cell.length_a   1.000
_cell.length_b   1.000
_cell.length_c   1.000
_cell.angle_alpha   90.00
_cell.angle_beta   90.00
_cell.angle_gamma   90.00
#
_symmetry.space_group_name_H-M   'P 1'
#
loop_
_entity.id
_entity.type
_entity.pdbx_description
1 polymer ?
#
loop_
_entity_poly.entity_id
_entity_poly.type
_entity_poly.pdbx_seq_one_letter_code
_entity_poly.pdbx_strand_id
1 'polypeptide(L)'
;MGGVCSRKRDQQVDEDGVQIQVSGRYGKSGSSKWLRTSFSRPVIDCQLGRESCPSLMELCIHKICEDIDRYTKFSMLPRDISQQIFDNFVDSHCLTSASLEAFRDCAIQDVNLGEYPEVNDSWMDIISSQGLSLLSVDLSGSSVTDDGLSLLKDCSNIQVLSFNYCDQISEPGLKNISGVPTPSTEI
;
A
#
# COMPACT_ATOMS: atom_id res chain seq x y z
N MET A 1 24.95 -49.87 -27.09
CA MET A 1 26.27 -49.81 -27.75
C MET A 1 26.13 -48.98 -29.00
N GLY A 2 26.99 -47.97 -29.25
CA GLY A 2 26.94 -47.11 -30.46
C GLY A 2 25.68 -46.22 -30.58
N GLY A 3 25.66 -45.13 -31.34
CA GLY A 3 26.73 -44.30 -31.93
C GLY A 3 26.20 -42.85 -32.03
N VAL A 4 26.92 -41.78 -31.69
CA VAL A 4 28.14 -41.22 -32.31
C VAL A 4 27.88 -40.49 -33.64
N CYS A 5 27.67 -39.16 -33.54
CA CYS A 5 28.13 -38.12 -34.48
C CYS A 5 27.48 -38.07 -35.91
N SER A 6 27.60 -37.01 -36.73
CA SER A 6 28.25 -35.68 -36.63
C SER A 6 27.82 -34.74 -37.78
N ARG A 7 27.99 -33.40 -37.59
CA ARG A 7 28.34 -32.39 -38.64
C ARG A 7 27.25 -32.11 -39.72
N LYS A 8 27.23 -30.98 -40.46
CA LYS A 8 27.99 -29.70 -40.48
C LYS A 8 27.19 -28.65 -41.29
N ARG A 9 27.41 -27.34 -41.01
CA ARG A 9 27.70 -26.18 -41.92
C ARG A 9 27.02 -26.03 -43.31
N ASP A 10 27.08 -24.87 -43.96
CA ASP A 10 27.58 -23.53 -43.55
C ASP A 10 26.34 -22.60 -43.32
N GLN A 11 26.21 -21.29 -43.58
CA GLN A 11 27.02 -20.20 -44.15
C GLN A 11 26.56 -18.86 -43.52
N GLN A 12 27.35 -17.79 -43.69
CA GLN A 12 27.17 -16.46 -43.09
C GLN A 12 27.07 -15.36 -44.16
N VAL A 13 26.08 -14.48 -43.99
CA VAL A 13 25.96 -13.07 -44.44
C VAL A 13 24.80 -12.45 -43.62
N ASP A 14 24.74 -11.17 -43.23
CA ASP A 14 25.74 -10.12 -42.96
C ASP A 14 25.10 -9.10 -41.97
N GLU A 15 25.82 -8.05 -41.54
CA GLU A 15 25.40 -7.14 -40.43
C GLU A 15 24.80 -5.80 -40.87
N ASP A 16 23.88 -5.23 -40.05
CA ASP A 16 24.05 -3.98 -39.27
C ASP A 16 22.74 -3.70 -38.45
N GLY A 17 22.76 -2.78 -37.47
CA GLY A 17 21.52 -2.15 -36.98
C GLY A 17 21.22 -2.12 -35.48
N VAL A 18 22.22 -2.21 -34.59
CA VAL A 18 22.22 -1.81 -33.16
C VAL A 18 21.16 -2.43 -32.21
N GLN A 19 21.64 -2.93 -31.07
CA GLN A 19 20.88 -3.58 -30.00
C GLN A 19 20.03 -2.62 -29.16
N ILE A 20 18.88 -3.10 -28.67
CA ILE A 20 18.58 -3.18 -27.23
C ILE A 20 17.59 -4.35 -27.02
N GLN A 21 17.94 -5.30 -26.16
CA GLN A 21 17.09 -6.43 -25.80
C GLN A 21 17.26 -6.76 -24.32
N VAL A 22 16.16 -6.75 -23.57
CA VAL A 22 15.99 -7.64 -22.41
C VAL A 22 14.62 -8.32 -22.54
N SER A 23 14.62 -9.64 -22.44
CA SER A 23 13.43 -10.48 -22.54
C SER A 23 13.16 -11.15 -21.19
N GLY A 24 11.98 -10.95 -20.60
CA GLY A 24 11.59 -11.53 -19.32
C GLY A 24 10.16 -12.10 -19.34
N ARG A 25 9.98 -13.32 -19.87
CA ARG A 25 8.69 -14.03 -19.80
C ARG A 25 8.58 -14.85 -18.51
N TYR A 26 7.91 -14.31 -17.50
CA TYR A 26 7.36 -15.05 -16.37
C TYR A 26 5.97 -14.47 -16.03
N GLY A 27 4.98 -15.21 -15.53
CA GLY A 27 4.85 -16.66 -15.39
C GLY A 27 3.47 -16.99 -14.83
N LYS A 28 2.50 -17.37 -15.67
CA LYS A 28 1.10 -17.58 -15.24
C LYS A 28 0.95 -18.89 -14.43
N SER A 29 1.02 -18.79 -13.11
CA SER A 29 0.28 -19.68 -12.20
C SER A 29 -1.08 -19.04 -11.87
N GLY A 30 -2.11 -19.82 -11.50
CA GLY A 30 -3.47 -19.29 -11.43
C GLY A 30 -4.45 -19.98 -10.50
N SER A 31 -5.46 -19.20 -10.09
CA SER A 31 -6.57 -19.53 -9.19
C SER A 31 -6.17 -19.66 -7.70
N SER A 32 -6.92 -19.10 -6.74
CA SER A 32 -8.36 -18.81 -6.78
C SER A 32 -8.82 -17.51 -6.10
N LYS A 33 -9.50 -16.68 -6.89
CA LYS A 33 -10.83 -16.08 -6.61
C LYS A 33 -11.03 -15.30 -5.29
N TRP A 34 -10.85 -13.99 -5.35
CA TRP A 34 -11.85 -13.05 -4.82
C TRP A 34 -12.08 -11.92 -5.84
N LEU A 35 -13.35 -11.55 -6.07
CA LEU A 35 -13.73 -10.52 -7.04
C LEU A 35 -13.84 -9.15 -6.36
N ARG A 36 -12.71 -8.53 -6.02
CA ARG A 36 -12.68 -7.07 -5.81
C ARG A 36 -12.91 -6.45 -7.18
N THR A 37 -14.10 -5.90 -7.42
CA THR A 37 -14.45 -5.26 -8.70
C THR A 37 -13.52 -4.09 -8.94
N SER A 38 -12.58 -4.25 -9.87
CA SER A 38 -11.61 -3.21 -10.19
C SER A 38 -12.33 -1.98 -10.72
N PHE A 39 -12.30 -0.88 -9.96
CA PHE A 39 -12.50 0.43 -10.57
C PHE A 39 -11.35 0.65 -11.55
N SER A 40 -11.69 0.71 -12.84
CA SER A 40 -10.71 0.81 -13.92
C SER A 40 -9.86 2.06 -13.73
N ARG A 41 -8.53 1.92 -13.70
CA ARG A 41 -7.64 3.06 -13.92
C ARG A 41 -8.02 3.72 -15.25
N PRO A 42 -8.38 5.01 -15.30
CA PRO A 42 -8.48 5.70 -16.57
C PRO A 42 -7.07 5.74 -17.19
N VAL A 43 -6.96 5.32 -18.44
CA VAL A 43 -5.87 5.79 -19.29
C VAL A 43 -6.05 7.31 -19.42
N ILE A 44 -4.98 8.08 -19.32
CA ILE A 44 -5.04 9.53 -19.52
C ILE A 44 -5.38 9.79 -21.00
N ASP A 45 -6.66 10.08 -21.25
CA ASP A 45 -7.17 10.65 -22.50
C ASP A 45 -7.66 12.07 -22.22
N CYS A 46 -7.19 13.04 -23.00
CA CYS A 46 -7.27 14.46 -22.64
C CYS A 46 -8.64 15.08 -22.96
N GLN A 47 -9.66 14.75 -22.16
CA GLN A 47 -11.02 15.29 -22.33
C GLN A 47 -11.30 16.43 -21.34
N LEU A 48 -11.05 17.65 -21.81
CA LEU A 48 -11.38 18.90 -21.14
C LEU A 48 -12.91 19.05 -20.99
N GLY A 49 -13.39 19.32 -19.78
CA GLY A 49 -14.77 19.81 -19.55
C GLY A 49 -15.84 18.74 -19.32
N ARG A 50 -15.73 17.96 -18.25
CA ARG A 50 -16.89 17.32 -17.62
C ARG A 50 -16.78 17.33 -16.10
N GLU A 51 -17.27 18.41 -15.48
CA GLU A 51 -17.54 18.43 -14.04
C GLU A 51 -18.56 17.34 -13.73
N SER A 52 -18.11 16.22 -13.19
CA SER A 52 -19.01 15.19 -12.68
C SER A 52 -19.61 15.72 -11.39
N CYS A 53 -20.95 15.63 -11.26
CA CYS A 53 -21.59 15.94 -9.99
C CYS A 53 -21.01 15.01 -8.92
N PRO A 54 -20.43 15.53 -7.82
CA PRO A 54 -19.85 14.69 -6.79
C PRO A 54 -20.94 13.80 -6.16
N SER A 55 -20.59 12.56 -5.87
CA SER A 55 -21.44 11.63 -5.16
C SER A 55 -21.75 12.14 -3.75
N LEU A 56 -22.78 11.56 -3.12
CA LEU A 56 -23.06 11.83 -1.72
C LEU A 56 -21.86 11.49 -0.82
N MET A 57 -21.04 10.50 -1.19
CA MET A 57 -19.84 10.14 -0.44
C MET A 57 -18.76 11.22 -0.55
N GLU A 58 -18.44 11.69 -1.76
CA GLU A 58 -17.51 12.80 -1.98
C GLU A 58 -17.98 14.10 -1.28
N LEU A 59 -19.28 14.39 -1.30
CA LEU A 59 -19.86 15.54 -0.59
C LEU A 59 -19.79 15.38 0.95
N CYS A 60 -20.07 14.18 1.47
CA CYS A 60 -19.93 13.90 2.90
C CYS A 60 -18.47 13.99 3.35
N ILE A 61 -17.53 13.43 2.58
CA ILE A 61 -16.09 13.53 2.83
C ILE A 61 -15.65 15.00 2.81
N HIS A 62 -16.01 15.77 1.77
CA HIS A 62 -15.66 17.18 1.68
C HIS A 62 -16.17 17.99 2.89
N LYS A 63 -17.42 17.72 3.33
CA LYS A 63 -17.99 18.34 4.54
C LYS A 63 -17.29 17.89 5.82
N ILE A 64 -16.86 16.63 5.91
CA ILE A 64 -16.09 16.09 7.03
C ILE A 64 -14.68 16.72 7.07
N CYS A 65 -14.02 16.95 5.93
CA CYS A 65 -12.77 17.70 5.86
C CYS A 65 -12.94 19.16 6.32
N GLU A 66 -14.01 19.83 5.88
CA GLU A 66 -14.29 21.23 6.25
C GLU A 66 -14.61 21.41 7.75
N ASP A 67 -15.28 20.42 8.37
CA ASP A 67 -15.70 20.45 9.78
C ASP A 67 -14.90 19.46 10.67
N ILE A 68 -13.69 19.03 10.29
CA ILE A 68 -13.00 17.94 11.02
C ILE A 68 -12.71 18.25 12.49
N ASP A 69 -12.44 19.51 12.84
CA ASP A 69 -12.30 19.99 14.23
C ASP A 69 -13.56 19.75 15.09
N ARG A 70 -14.71 19.42 14.46
CA ARG A 70 -15.98 19.08 15.12
C ARG A 70 -16.25 17.58 15.21
N TYR A 71 -15.55 16.77 14.41
CA TYR A 71 -15.75 15.32 14.32
C TYR A 71 -14.67 14.57 15.12
N THR A 72 -14.90 14.40 16.42
CA THR A 72 -13.88 13.87 17.34
C THR A 72 -13.62 12.36 17.25
N LYS A 73 -14.56 11.55 16.74
CA LYS A 73 -14.42 10.09 16.54
C LYS A 73 -15.34 9.55 15.44
N PHE A 74 -14.82 8.65 14.61
CA PHE A 74 -15.56 7.88 13.60
C PHE A 74 -15.85 6.42 14.01
N SER A 75 -15.42 5.96 15.20
CA SER A 75 -15.54 4.56 15.62
C SER A 75 -16.97 4.06 15.88
N MET A 76 -17.98 4.94 15.72
CA MET A 76 -19.40 4.58 15.67
C MET A 76 -19.89 4.20 14.26
N LEU A 77 -19.10 4.45 13.21
CA LEU A 77 -19.44 4.15 11.83
C LEU A 77 -19.15 2.67 11.49
N PRO A 78 -19.89 2.05 10.55
CA PRO A 78 -19.52 0.75 10.02
C PRO A 78 -18.13 0.80 9.39
N ARG A 79 -17.33 -0.21 9.68
CA ARG A 79 -15.94 -0.38 9.27
C ARG A 79 -15.63 0.01 7.82
N ASP A 80 -16.47 -0.43 6.87
CA ASP A 80 -16.28 -0.18 5.44
C ASP A 80 -16.47 1.30 5.07
N ILE A 81 -17.23 2.06 5.87
CA ILE A 81 -17.40 3.51 5.74
C ILE A 81 -16.19 4.22 6.34
N SER A 82 -15.72 3.79 7.52
CA SER A 82 -14.52 4.34 8.15
C SER A 82 -13.27 4.18 7.27
N GLN A 83 -13.11 3.02 6.63
CA GLN A 83 -12.05 2.78 5.64
C GLN A 83 -12.19 3.72 4.44
N GLN A 84 -13.37 3.85 3.82
CA GLN A 84 -13.56 4.75 2.68
C GLN A 84 -13.28 6.21 3.02
N ILE A 85 -13.64 6.68 4.21
CA ILE A 85 -13.31 8.04 4.66
C ILE A 85 -11.78 8.15 4.86
N PHE A 86 -11.14 7.18 5.52
CA PHE A 86 -9.69 7.15 5.72
C PHE A 86 -8.91 7.18 4.40
N ASP A 87 -9.26 6.31 3.46
CA ASP A 87 -8.67 6.23 2.11
C ASP A 87 -8.72 7.59 1.41
N ASN A 88 -9.87 8.28 1.47
CA ASN A 88 -10.01 9.60 0.84
C ASN A 88 -9.24 10.71 1.56
N PHE A 89 -9.02 10.62 2.89
CA PHE A 89 -8.16 11.55 3.61
C PHE A 89 -6.68 11.39 3.22
N VAL A 90 -6.25 10.17 2.91
CA VAL A 90 -4.93 9.88 2.33
C VAL A 90 -4.84 10.38 0.89
N ASP A 91 -5.76 9.96 0.01
CA ASP A 91 -5.76 10.32 -1.43
C ASP A 91 -5.85 11.83 -1.68
N SER A 92 -6.47 12.59 -0.76
CA SER A 92 -6.57 14.05 -0.83
C SER A 92 -5.45 14.81 -0.10
N HIS A 93 -4.47 14.11 0.47
CA HIS A 93 -3.41 14.67 1.32
C HIS A 93 -3.93 15.56 2.46
N CYS A 94 -5.13 15.26 2.99
CA CYS A 94 -5.77 16.00 4.09
C CYS A 94 -5.56 15.34 5.46
N LEU A 95 -4.97 14.14 5.51
CA LEU A 95 -4.65 13.45 6.76
C LEU A 95 -3.48 14.15 7.47
N THR A 96 -3.78 14.67 8.66
CA THR A 96 -2.85 15.22 9.66
C THR A 96 -2.96 14.39 10.96
N SER A 97 -2.00 14.55 11.89
CA SER A 97 -2.06 13.93 13.22
C SER A 97 -3.37 14.24 13.97
N ALA A 98 -3.89 15.47 13.88
CA ALA A 98 -5.13 15.87 14.55
C ALA A 98 -6.37 15.17 13.95
N SER A 99 -6.44 15.06 12.62
CA SER A 99 -7.51 14.31 11.94
C SER A 99 -7.38 12.80 12.11
N LEU A 100 -6.17 12.27 12.27
CA LEU A 100 -5.93 10.84 12.44
C LEU A 100 -6.56 10.32 13.73
N GLU A 101 -6.57 11.10 14.81
CA GLU A 101 -7.24 10.77 16.08
C GLU A 101 -8.74 10.45 15.90
N ALA A 102 -9.41 11.07 14.93
CA ALA A 102 -10.81 10.75 14.64
C ALA A 102 -10.99 9.31 14.14
N PHE A 103 -9.95 8.69 13.56
CA PHE A 103 -9.94 7.29 13.10
C PHE A 103 -9.51 6.29 14.18
N ARG A 104 -9.20 6.72 15.41
CA ARG A 104 -8.89 5.81 16.52
C ARG A 104 -10.03 4.82 16.77
N ASP A 105 -9.70 3.55 17.03
CA ASP A 105 -10.65 2.45 17.26
C ASP A 105 -11.66 2.19 16.11
N CYS A 106 -11.40 2.66 14.88
CA CYS A 106 -12.34 2.54 13.74
C CYS A 106 -12.28 1.20 12.99
N ALA A 107 -11.44 0.29 13.46
CA ALA A 107 -11.16 -1.02 12.87
C ALA A 107 -10.66 -0.98 11.41
N ILE A 108 -9.82 0.00 11.04
CA ILE A 108 -9.24 0.14 9.69
C ILE A 108 -8.47 -1.13 9.26
N GLN A 109 -8.50 -1.47 7.97
CA GLN A 109 -7.88 -2.66 7.37
C GLN A 109 -6.54 -2.39 6.71
N ASP A 110 -6.56 -1.38 5.84
CA ASP A 110 -5.50 -1.04 4.91
C ASP A 110 -5.03 0.38 5.26
N VAL A 111 -3.82 0.53 5.78
CA VAL A 111 -3.20 1.82 6.16
C VAL A 111 -2.08 2.12 5.16
N ASN A 112 -2.44 2.76 4.06
CA ASN A 112 -1.53 3.00 2.93
C ASN A 112 -0.88 4.39 3.04
N LEU A 113 0.21 4.52 3.80
CA LEU A 113 0.89 5.80 4.07
C LEU A 113 2.29 5.89 3.42
N GLY A 114 2.55 5.08 2.39
CA GLY A 114 3.79 5.13 1.62
C GLY A 114 4.00 6.50 0.96
N GLU A 115 5.18 7.10 1.17
CA GLU A 115 5.56 8.47 0.78
C GLU A 115 4.63 9.58 1.35
N TYR A 116 3.81 9.28 2.36
CA TYR A 116 2.91 10.26 2.95
C TYR A 116 3.69 11.19 3.92
N PRO A 117 3.52 12.53 3.84
CA PRO A 117 4.31 13.47 4.63
C PRO A 117 4.05 13.38 6.13
N GLU A 118 5.08 13.73 6.92
CA GLU A 118 5.04 13.87 8.39
C GLU A 118 4.72 12.59 9.19
N VAL A 119 4.58 11.42 8.56
CA VAL A 119 4.36 10.14 9.26
C VAL A 119 5.55 9.79 10.15
N ASN A 120 5.26 9.59 11.44
CA ASN A 120 6.23 9.35 12.52
C ASN A 120 5.58 8.57 13.67
N ASP A 121 6.35 8.21 14.69
CA ASP A 121 5.92 7.37 15.83
C ASP A 121 4.64 7.87 16.56
N SER A 122 4.35 9.18 16.57
CA SER A 122 3.10 9.69 17.16
C SER A 122 1.83 9.23 16.43
N TRP A 123 1.93 8.81 15.17
CA TRP A 123 0.81 8.24 14.40
C TRP A 123 0.62 6.75 14.74
N MET A 124 1.67 6.08 15.20
CA MET A 124 1.70 4.62 15.38
C MET A 124 0.83 4.13 16.54
N ASP A 125 0.56 4.97 17.54
CA ASP A 125 -0.42 4.68 18.61
C ASP A 125 -1.86 4.63 18.06
N ILE A 126 -2.20 5.50 17.10
CA ILE A 126 -3.53 5.54 16.48
C ILE A 126 -3.67 4.40 15.45
N ILE A 127 -2.59 4.07 14.74
CA ILE A 127 -2.54 2.93 13.81
C ILE A 127 -2.65 1.60 14.59
N SER A 128 -1.91 1.43 15.69
CA SER A 128 -2.00 0.21 16.52
C SER A 128 -3.34 0.06 17.25
N SER A 129 -4.09 1.14 17.51
CA SER A 129 -5.46 1.07 18.06
C SER A 129 -6.45 0.26 17.20
N GLN A 130 -6.15 0.08 15.91
CA GLN A 130 -6.95 -0.75 15.00
C GLN A 130 -6.76 -2.26 15.27
N GLY A 131 -5.67 -2.65 15.96
CA GLY A 131 -5.43 -3.98 16.50
C GLY A 131 -5.60 -5.12 15.49
N LEU A 132 -6.37 -6.14 15.87
CA LEU A 132 -6.64 -7.35 15.07
C LEU A 132 -7.44 -7.10 13.77
N SER A 133 -7.75 -5.85 13.41
CA SER A 133 -8.45 -5.54 12.16
C SER A 133 -7.52 -5.11 11.02
N LEU A 134 -6.27 -4.70 11.31
CA LEU A 134 -5.27 -4.41 10.30
C LEU A 134 -4.88 -5.67 9.53
N LEU A 135 -4.84 -5.55 8.21
CA LEU A 135 -4.30 -6.57 7.29
C LEU A 135 -3.14 -6.02 6.45
N SER A 136 -3.13 -4.73 6.12
CA SER A 136 -2.08 -4.09 5.33
C SER A 136 -1.65 -2.77 5.97
N VAL A 137 -0.34 -2.56 6.11
CA VAL A 137 0.25 -1.28 6.51
C VAL A 137 1.41 -0.97 5.58
N ASP A 138 1.43 0.23 5.00
CA ASP A 138 2.56 0.77 4.27
C ASP A 138 3.04 2.05 4.97
N LEU A 139 4.28 2.01 5.45
CA LEU A 139 4.99 3.10 6.12
C LEU A 139 6.18 3.59 5.28
N SER A 140 6.31 3.18 4.01
CA SER A 140 7.48 3.48 3.18
C SER A 140 7.74 4.99 3.09
N GLY A 141 9.01 5.41 3.16
CA GLY A 141 9.40 6.82 3.16
C GLY A 141 9.08 7.59 4.45
N SER A 142 8.50 6.95 5.47
CA SER A 142 8.17 7.59 6.75
C SER A 142 9.36 7.74 7.69
N SER A 143 9.18 8.59 8.71
CA SER A 143 10.14 8.79 9.80
C SER A 143 9.85 7.94 11.04
N VAL A 144 9.12 6.82 10.88
CA VAL A 144 8.85 5.85 11.96
C VAL A 144 10.14 5.13 12.38
N THR A 145 10.29 4.87 13.69
CA THR A 145 11.44 4.20 14.30
C THR A 145 11.07 2.81 14.83
N ASP A 146 12.06 2.07 15.34
CA ASP A 146 11.86 0.82 16.08
C ASP A 146 10.83 0.94 17.23
N ASP A 147 10.75 2.08 17.91
CA ASP A 147 9.83 2.29 19.04
C ASP A 147 8.38 2.39 18.53
N GLY A 148 8.12 3.22 17.52
CA GLY A 148 6.80 3.31 16.87
C GLY A 148 6.38 2.01 16.20
N LEU A 149 7.32 1.32 15.55
CA LEU A 149 7.07 0.00 14.94
C LEU A 149 6.69 -1.05 15.98
N SER A 150 7.28 -1.01 17.18
CA SER A 150 6.99 -1.96 18.28
C SER A 150 5.53 -1.95 18.73
N LEU A 151 4.78 -0.88 18.47
CA LEU A 151 3.35 -0.78 18.79
C LEU A 151 2.49 -1.74 17.93
N LEU A 152 2.97 -2.16 16.76
CA LEU A 152 2.26 -3.12 15.90
C LEU A 152 2.34 -4.58 16.39
N LYS A 153 3.11 -4.89 17.45
CA LYS A 153 3.32 -6.27 17.95
C LYS A 153 2.02 -7.05 18.24
N ASP A 154 0.98 -6.35 18.68
CA ASP A 154 -0.33 -6.92 19.06
C ASP A 154 -1.32 -6.96 17.88
N CYS A 155 -0.94 -6.39 16.73
CA CYS A 155 -1.73 -6.37 15.49
C CYS A 155 -1.49 -7.64 14.65
N SER A 156 -1.61 -8.82 15.28
CA SER A 156 -1.18 -10.12 14.74
C SER A 156 -1.96 -10.66 13.53
N ASN A 157 -2.92 -9.90 13.00
CA ASN A 157 -3.65 -10.21 11.77
C ASN A 157 -3.09 -9.51 10.51
N ILE A 158 -2.08 -8.63 10.66
CA ILE A 158 -1.37 -8.02 9.52
C ILE A 158 -0.84 -9.13 8.59
N GLN A 159 -0.86 -8.88 7.28
CA GLN A 159 -0.40 -9.79 6.22
C GLN A 159 0.62 -9.11 5.29
N VAL A 160 0.60 -7.77 5.23
CA VAL A 160 1.53 -6.94 4.46
C VAL A 160 1.99 -5.79 5.34
N LEU A 161 3.31 -5.62 5.46
CA LEU A 161 3.94 -4.52 6.21
C LEU A 161 5.11 -3.95 5.40
N SER A 162 4.85 -2.90 4.62
CA SER A 162 5.86 -2.20 3.82
C SER A 162 6.51 -1.07 4.63
N PHE A 163 7.83 -0.93 4.51
CA PHE A 163 8.64 0.09 5.20
C PHE A 163 9.89 0.43 4.37
N ASN A 164 9.73 0.51 3.05
CA ASN A 164 10.83 0.81 2.13
C ASN A 164 11.35 2.24 2.40
N TYR A 165 12.66 2.46 2.34
CA TYR A 165 13.29 3.77 2.60
C TYR A 165 13.09 4.32 4.04
N CYS A 166 12.71 3.47 5.01
CA CYS A 166 12.61 3.85 6.43
C CYS A 166 13.95 3.65 7.15
N ASP A 167 14.89 4.60 7.00
CA ASP A 167 16.27 4.54 7.54
C ASP A 167 16.37 4.38 9.09
N GLN A 168 15.26 4.55 9.83
CA GLN A 168 15.21 4.44 11.29
C GLN A 168 14.59 3.12 11.82
N ILE A 169 14.21 2.19 10.93
CA ILE A 169 13.77 0.84 11.29
C ILE A 169 14.95 -0.12 11.15
N SER A 170 15.22 -0.91 12.20
CA SER A 170 16.40 -1.75 12.32
C SER A 170 16.09 -3.24 12.49
N GLU A 171 17.10 -4.07 12.21
CA GLU A 171 17.07 -5.51 12.46
C GLU A 171 16.65 -5.90 13.90
N PRO A 172 17.10 -5.20 14.96
CA PRO A 172 16.49 -5.27 16.29
C PRO A 172 14.99 -4.98 16.34
N GLY A 173 14.49 -3.89 15.75
CA GLY A 173 13.07 -3.53 15.76
C GLY A 173 12.18 -4.56 15.09
N LEU A 174 12.60 -5.11 13.95
CA LEU A 174 11.89 -6.17 13.23
C LEU A 174 11.66 -7.43 14.08
N LYS A 175 12.49 -7.69 15.10
CA LYS A 175 12.31 -8.84 16.01
C LYS A 175 11.17 -8.60 17.02
N ASN A 176 10.88 -7.34 17.36
CA ASN A 176 9.78 -6.99 18.28
C ASN A 176 8.39 -7.22 17.68
N ILE A 177 8.28 -7.16 16.34
CA ILE A 177 7.06 -7.43 15.58
C ILE A 177 7.00 -8.84 14.99
N SER A 178 7.78 -9.80 15.50
CA SER A 178 7.90 -11.17 14.94
C SER A 178 6.63 -12.04 14.97
N GLY A 179 5.50 -11.53 15.49
CA GLY A 179 4.17 -12.11 15.29
C GLY A 179 3.45 -11.64 14.01
N VAL A 180 3.99 -10.63 13.33
CA VAL A 180 3.52 -10.10 12.04
C VAL A 180 4.32 -10.76 10.90
N PRO A 181 3.68 -11.21 9.80
CA PRO A 181 4.39 -11.64 8.60
C PRO A 181 5.15 -10.47 7.99
N THR A 182 6.49 -10.53 8.02
CA THR A 182 7.33 -9.62 7.24
C THR A 182 7.20 -9.97 5.75
N PRO A 183 7.05 -8.98 4.85
CA PRO A 183 7.16 -9.25 3.43
C PRO A 183 8.59 -9.69 3.09
N SER A 184 8.73 -10.50 2.03
CA SER A 184 10.03 -10.88 1.50
C SER A 184 10.71 -9.69 0.84
N THR A 185 11.68 -9.08 1.52
CA THR A 185 12.60 -8.10 0.94
C THR A 185 13.53 -8.77 -0.07
N GLU A 186 13.31 -8.51 -1.36
CA GLU A 186 14.35 -8.66 -2.37
C GLU A 186 15.29 -7.45 -2.30
N ILE A 187 16.60 -7.68 -2.49
CA ILE A 187 17.71 -6.73 -2.30
C ILE A 187 18.32 -6.37 -3.65
#